data_AF-A0A7J0A832-F1
#
_entry.id   AF-A0A7J0A832-F1
#
_cell.length_a   1.000
_cell.length_b   1.000
_cell.length_c   1.000
_cell.angle_alpha   90.00
_cell.angle_beta   90.00
_cell.angle_gamma   90.00
#
_symmetry.space_group_name_H-M   'P 1'
#
loop_
_entity.id
_entity.type
_entity.pdbx_description
1 polymer ?
#
loop_
_entity_poly.entity_id
_entity_poly.type
_entity_poly.pdbx_seq_one_letter_code
_entity_poly.pdbx_strand_id
1 'polypeptide(L)'
;MKQNFFAIGFNATNAPTIIRILIQGGLNIKEINCFPNHLLNTKIEMIKLFHILFAATCIGSMFVYSHQFTDAYIMPKWFWVLFVLLWMLVCAAFLILQRKSVVADMAIWGSIIVFSCWLQAVYGILQYIGLFSSHATFRMTGSFDNPAGFAACLCAGLPFGFF
;
A
#
# COMPACT_ATOMS: atom_id res chain seq x y z
N MET A 1 -28.20 -25.33 -18.93
CA MET A 1 -28.68 -24.86 -17.61
C MET A 1 -27.89 -23.61 -17.26
N LYS A 2 -28.47 -22.42 -17.46
CA LYS A 2 -27.81 -21.12 -17.26
C LYS A 2 -27.46 -20.95 -15.79
N GLN A 3 -26.17 -20.89 -15.46
CA GLN A 3 -25.72 -20.51 -14.13
C GLN A 3 -25.95 -19.01 -13.97
N ASN A 4 -26.83 -18.64 -13.03
CA ASN A 4 -27.13 -17.27 -12.67
C ASN A 4 -25.90 -16.64 -12.02
N PHE A 5 -25.03 -16.11 -12.87
CA PHE A 5 -24.06 -15.09 -12.51
C PHE A 5 -24.85 -13.84 -12.11
N PHE A 6 -24.39 -13.13 -11.07
CA PHE A 6 -24.80 -11.78 -10.71
C PHE A 6 -25.95 -11.62 -9.68
N ALA A 7 -25.57 -11.59 -8.41
CA ALA A 7 -26.26 -10.78 -7.38
C ALA A 7 -25.30 -10.46 -6.21
N ILE A 8 -24.05 -10.15 -6.50
CA ILE A 8 -23.19 -9.46 -5.54
C ILE A 8 -22.94 -8.10 -6.17
N GLY A 9 -23.46 -7.04 -5.56
CA GLY A 9 -23.33 -5.65 -6.00
C GLY A 9 -21.89 -5.12 -5.88
N PHE A 10 -20.92 -5.86 -6.39
CA PHE A 10 -19.62 -5.31 -6.71
C PHE A 10 -19.78 -4.47 -7.97
N ASN A 11 -19.35 -3.22 -7.88
CA ASN A 11 -19.17 -2.37 -9.05
C ASN A 11 -18.40 -3.18 -10.11
N ALA A 12 -18.98 -3.34 -11.31
CA ALA A 12 -18.62 -4.37 -12.28
C ALA A 12 -17.14 -4.36 -12.72
N THR A 13 -16.45 -3.26 -12.48
CA THR A 13 -15.02 -3.06 -12.75
C THR A 13 -14.09 -3.78 -11.76
N ASN A 14 -14.50 -4.02 -10.51
CA ASN A 14 -13.63 -4.57 -9.46
C ASN A 14 -13.99 -6.01 -9.06
N ALA A 15 -15.12 -6.54 -9.55
CA ALA A 15 -15.61 -7.88 -9.25
C ALA A 15 -14.59 -9.01 -9.49
N PRO A 16 -13.84 -9.06 -10.61
CA PRO A 16 -12.89 -10.17 -10.85
C PRO A 16 -11.69 -10.13 -9.90
N THR A 17 -11.18 -8.95 -9.58
CA THR A 17 -10.04 -8.78 -8.66
C THR A 17 -10.42 -9.18 -7.25
N ILE A 18 -11.63 -8.80 -6.80
CA ILE A 18 -12.09 -9.10 -5.44
C ILE A 18 -12.44 -10.59 -5.28
N ILE A 19 -13.02 -11.22 -6.30
CA ILE A 19 -13.23 -12.68 -6.31
C ILE A 19 -11.90 -13.42 -6.24
N ARG A 20 -10.88 -12.97 -7.00
CA ARG A 20 -9.52 -13.54 -6.92
C ARG A 20 -8.94 -13.42 -5.51
N ILE A 21 -9.02 -12.25 -4.89
CA ILE A 21 -8.53 -12.02 -3.51
C ILE A 21 -9.24 -12.92 -2.50
N LEU A 22 -10.56 -13.13 -2.63
CA LEU A 22 -11.33 -14.00 -1.73
C LEU A 22 -10.98 -15.48 -1.90
N ILE A 23 -10.78 -15.93 -3.14
CA ILE A 23 -10.37 -17.31 -3.45
C ILE A 23 -8.93 -17.55 -3.00
N GLN A 24 -8.04 -16.61 -3.28
CA GLN A 24 -6.66 -16.63 -2.82
C GLN A 24 -6.63 -16.66 -1.28
N GLY A 25 -7.52 -15.91 -0.62
CA GLY A 25 -7.78 -15.91 0.82
C GLY A 25 -8.27 -17.23 1.43
N GLY A 26 -8.37 -18.31 0.64
CA GLY A 26 -8.71 -19.66 1.08
C GLY A 26 -10.21 -20.00 1.04
N LEU A 27 -11.07 -19.11 0.52
CA LEU A 27 -12.50 -19.40 0.40
C LEU A 27 -12.84 -20.05 -0.93
N ASN A 28 -13.65 -21.10 -0.88
CA ASN A 28 -14.16 -21.72 -2.09
C ASN A 28 -15.37 -20.95 -2.65
N ILE A 29 -15.65 -21.03 -3.96
CA ILE A 29 -16.78 -20.32 -4.60
C ILE A 29 -18.12 -20.68 -3.94
N LYS A 30 -18.26 -21.93 -3.48
CA LYS A 30 -19.44 -22.38 -2.73
C LYS A 30 -19.60 -21.71 -1.37
N GLU A 31 -18.49 -21.46 -0.67
CA GLU A 31 -18.52 -20.75 0.61
C GLU A 31 -18.83 -19.27 0.40
N ILE A 32 -18.27 -18.64 -0.64
CA ILE A 32 -18.55 -17.23 -0.98
C ILE A 32 -20.05 -17.02 -1.24
N ASN A 33 -20.69 -17.93 -1.97
CA ASN A 33 -22.13 -17.86 -2.26
C ASN A 33 -23.03 -18.21 -1.07
N CYS A 34 -22.49 -18.88 -0.04
CA CYS A 34 -23.22 -19.24 1.18
C CYS A 34 -23.10 -18.15 2.26
N PHE A 35 -22.11 -17.25 2.15
CA PHE A 35 -21.88 -16.22 3.15
C PHE A 35 -22.96 -15.12 3.08
N PRO A 36 -23.54 -14.72 4.23
CA PRO A 36 -24.46 -13.59 4.25
C PRO A 36 -23.74 -12.32 3.78
N ASN A 37 -24.39 -11.57 2.88
CA ASN A 37 -23.82 -10.39 2.22
C ASN A 37 -23.17 -9.37 3.19
N HIS A 38 -23.73 -9.20 4.39
CA HIS A 38 -23.17 -8.31 5.43
C HIS A 38 -21.79 -8.76 5.93
N LEU A 39 -21.59 -10.07 6.10
CA LEU A 39 -20.34 -10.66 6.60
C LEU A 39 -19.25 -10.71 5.50
N LEU A 40 -19.70 -10.84 4.24
CA LEU A 40 -18.84 -10.70 3.07
C LEU A 40 -18.34 -9.25 2.94
N ASN A 41 -19.23 -8.27 3.07
CA ASN A 41 -18.89 -6.84 2.97
C ASN A 41 -17.85 -6.44 4.05
N THR A 42 -18.02 -6.89 5.29
CA THR A 42 -17.05 -6.64 6.37
C THR A 42 -15.70 -7.30 6.13
N LYS A 43 -15.65 -8.50 5.51
CA LYS A 43 -14.37 -9.11 5.07
C LYS A 43 -13.65 -8.25 4.03
N ILE A 44 -14.38 -7.76 3.04
CA ILE A 44 -13.82 -6.97 1.93
C ILE A 44 -13.28 -5.65 2.45
N GLU A 45 -14.02 -4.96 3.31
CA GLU A 45 -13.59 -3.68 3.89
C GLU A 45 -12.34 -3.83 4.76
N MET A 46 -12.19 -4.93 5.51
CA MET A 46 -10.96 -5.23 6.27
C MET A 46 -9.74 -5.45 5.36
N ILE A 47 -9.92 -6.15 4.23
CA ILE A 47 -8.83 -6.37 3.26
C ILE A 47 -8.44 -5.05 2.58
N LYS A 48 -9.43 -4.24 2.20
CA LYS A 48 -9.19 -2.91 1.61
C LYS A 48 -8.46 -2.01 2.60
N LEU A 49 -8.87 -2.00 3.87
CA LEU A 49 -8.20 -1.25 4.93
C LEU A 49 -6.71 -1.64 5.03
N PHE A 50 -6.39 -2.94 4.98
CA PHE A 50 -5.01 -3.41 5.06
C PHE A 50 -4.14 -2.90 3.88
N HIS A 51 -4.67 -2.93 2.65
CA HIS A 51 -3.97 -2.38 1.49
C HIS A 51 -3.83 -0.84 1.55
N ILE A 52 -4.84 -0.14 2.06
CA ILE A 52 -4.80 1.31 2.27
C ILE A 52 -3.74 1.68 3.32
N LEU A 53 -3.68 0.96 4.44
CA LEU A 53 -2.67 1.16 5.48
C LEU A 53 -1.26 0.89 4.94
N PHE A 54 -1.09 -0.13 4.11
CA PHE A 54 0.19 -0.37 3.45
C PHE A 54 0.58 0.78 2.51
N ALA A 55 -0.33 1.25 1.66
CA ALA A 55 -0.08 2.40 0.79
C ALA A 55 0.25 3.67 1.59
N ALA A 56 -0.46 3.92 2.70
CA ALA A 56 -0.17 5.02 3.62
C ALA A 56 1.21 4.89 4.28
N THR A 57 1.66 3.66 4.54
CA THR A 57 3.02 3.39 5.05
C THR A 57 4.07 3.72 3.98
N CYS A 58 3.87 3.26 2.74
CA CYS A 58 4.79 3.53 1.62
C CYS A 58 4.89 5.02 1.28
N ILE A 59 3.76 5.74 1.24
CA ILE A 59 3.76 7.18 0.95
C ILE A 59 4.33 7.95 2.14
N GLY A 60 3.88 7.66 3.36
CA GLY A 60 4.32 8.43 4.51
C GLY A 60 5.78 8.18 4.89
N SER A 61 6.33 6.99 4.65
CA SER A 61 7.75 6.73 4.83
C SER A 61 8.63 7.53 3.88
N MET A 62 8.11 7.96 2.73
CA MET A 62 8.85 8.74 1.74
C MET A 62 8.68 10.25 1.95
N PHE A 63 7.45 10.72 2.18
CA PHE A 63 7.08 12.14 2.05
C PHE A 63 6.80 12.87 3.37
N VAL A 64 6.70 12.19 4.52
CA VAL A 64 6.43 12.88 5.79
C VAL A 64 7.64 13.73 6.19
N TYR A 65 7.37 14.98 6.55
CA TYR A 65 8.36 15.98 6.89
C TYR A 65 7.82 16.88 8.00
N SER A 66 8.65 17.23 8.98
CA SER A 66 8.25 18.16 10.05
C SER A 66 9.43 18.89 10.65
N HIS A 67 9.39 20.22 10.62
CA HIS A 67 10.38 21.11 11.23
C HIS A 67 10.36 21.12 12.77
N GLN A 68 9.38 20.48 13.41
CA GLN A 68 9.27 20.47 14.88
C GLN A 68 10.26 19.51 15.55
N PHE A 69 10.93 18.65 14.78
CA PHE A 69 11.89 17.68 15.28
C PHE A 69 13.33 18.13 15.02
N THR A 70 14.25 17.67 15.89
CA THR A 70 15.69 17.96 15.79
C THR A 70 16.29 17.57 14.44
N ASP A 71 15.77 16.49 13.84
CA ASP A 71 16.02 16.13 12.45
C ASP A 71 14.68 16.12 11.71
N ALA A 72 14.49 17.13 10.86
CA ALA A 72 13.22 17.38 10.20
C ALA A 72 12.90 16.36 9.09
N TYR A 73 13.90 15.66 8.57
CA TYR A 73 13.77 14.78 7.42
C TYR A 73 13.66 13.31 7.81
N ILE A 74 14.40 12.88 8.83
CA ILE A 74 14.47 11.46 9.19
C ILE A 74 13.43 11.14 10.27
N MET A 75 13.43 11.86 11.39
CA MET A 75 12.63 11.49 12.58
C MET A 75 11.12 11.37 12.29
N PRO A 76 10.48 12.32 11.58
CA PRO A 76 9.04 12.24 11.30
C PRO A 76 8.64 11.00 10.49
N LYS A 77 9.50 10.55 9.57
CA LYS A 77 9.26 9.37 8.73
C LYS A 77 9.28 8.08 9.56
N TRP A 78 10.23 7.96 10.48
CA TRP A 78 10.31 6.81 11.41
C TRP A 78 9.08 6.74 12.31
N PHE A 79 8.66 7.86 12.90
CA PHE A 79 7.46 7.88 13.75
C PHE A 79 6.20 7.50 12.97
N TRP A 80 6.05 7.99 11.73
CA TRP A 80 4.95 7.61 10.86
C TRP A 80 4.94 6.10 10.59
N VAL A 81 6.07 5.55 10.18
CA VAL A 81 6.20 4.11 9.89
C VAL A 81 5.88 3.27 11.13
N LEU A 82 6.43 3.62 12.30
CA LEU A 82 6.16 2.91 13.55
C LEU A 82 4.67 2.95 13.91
N PHE A 83 4.03 4.12 13.78
CA PHE A 83 2.61 4.27 14.09
C PHE A 83 1.72 3.41 13.18
N VAL A 84 1.94 3.45 11.87
CA VAL A 84 1.13 2.66 10.93
C VAL A 84 1.44 1.16 11.04
N LEU A 85 2.69 0.78 11.29
CA LEU A 85 3.07 -0.63 11.54
C LEU A 85 2.38 -1.19 12.80
N LEU A 86 2.32 -0.42 13.89
CA LEU A 86 1.57 -0.82 15.08
C LEU A 86 0.10 -1.07 14.75
N TRP A 87 -0.52 -0.21 13.94
CA TRP A 87 -1.90 -0.40 13.51
C TRP A 87 -2.08 -1.64 12.62
N MET A 88 -1.13 -1.89 11.69
CA MET A 88 -1.13 -3.11 10.89
C MET A 88 -0.99 -4.38 11.74
N LEU A 89 -0.17 -4.35 12.81
CA LEU A 89 -0.05 -5.46 13.76
C LEU A 89 -1.36 -5.70 14.52
N VAL A 90 -2.07 -4.64 14.93
CA VAL A 90 -3.39 -4.77 15.57
C VAL A 90 -4.41 -5.38 14.60
N CYS A 91 -4.46 -4.90 13.35
CA CYS A 91 -5.31 -5.50 12.32
C CYS A 91 -4.96 -6.97 12.06
N ALA A 92 -3.66 -7.30 11.99
CA ALA A 92 -3.20 -8.67 11.80
C ALA A 92 -3.58 -9.57 12.98
N ALA A 93 -3.39 -9.11 14.22
CA ALA A 93 -3.79 -9.83 15.43
C ALA A 93 -5.31 -10.11 15.43
N PHE A 94 -6.12 -9.14 15.03
CA PHE A 94 -7.57 -9.33 14.88
C PHE A 94 -7.91 -10.38 13.81
N LEU A 95 -7.20 -10.39 12.68
CA LEU A 95 -7.41 -11.36 11.60
C LEU A 95 -7.00 -12.80 12.01
N ILE A 96 -5.92 -12.92 12.79
CA ILE A 96 -5.47 -14.19 13.39
C ILE A 96 -6.52 -14.71 14.38
N LEU A 97 -7.08 -13.85 15.24
CA LEU A 97 -8.16 -14.21 16.17
C LEU A 97 -9.43 -14.67 15.43
N GLN A 98 -9.72 -14.08 14.28
CA GLN A 98 -10.83 -14.48 13.41
C GLN A 98 -10.53 -15.75 12.60
N ARG A 99 -9.35 -16.37 12.78
CA ARG A 99 -8.85 -17.54 12.03
C ARG A 99 -8.91 -17.34 10.51
N LYS A 100 -8.78 -16.10 10.05
CA LYS A 100 -8.86 -15.73 8.64
C LYS A 100 -7.44 -15.60 8.09
N SER A 101 -7.13 -16.35 7.05
CA SER A 101 -5.91 -16.16 6.27
C SER A 101 -6.04 -14.91 5.42
N VAL A 102 -5.18 -13.93 5.68
CA VAL A 102 -4.89 -12.87 4.71
C VAL A 102 -3.94 -13.49 3.70
N VAL A 103 -4.36 -13.55 2.45
CA VAL A 103 -3.39 -13.79 1.39
C VAL A 103 -2.96 -12.46 0.81
N ALA A 104 -1.68 -12.19 0.98
CA ALA A 104 -1.01 -11.05 0.38
C ALA A 104 -0.79 -11.37 -1.10
N ASP A 105 -1.48 -10.64 -1.96
CA ASP A 105 -1.21 -10.68 -3.39
C ASP A 105 0.03 -9.83 -3.67
N MET A 106 1.17 -10.49 -3.85
CA MET A 106 2.47 -9.82 -4.02
C MET A 106 2.47 -8.85 -5.22
N ALA A 107 1.63 -9.07 -6.23
CA ALA A 107 1.51 -8.17 -7.39
C ALA A 107 0.87 -6.83 -7.01
N ILE A 108 -0.21 -6.86 -6.21
CA ILE A 108 -0.88 -5.63 -5.75
C ILE A 108 0.08 -4.82 -4.86
N TRP A 109 0.77 -5.50 -3.94
CA TRP A 109 1.73 -4.86 -3.03
C TRP A 109 2.93 -4.29 -3.78
N GLY A 110 3.45 -5.05 -4.76
CA GLY A 110 4.50 -4.60 -5.66
C GLY A 110 4.09 -3.36 -6.47
N SER A 111 2.88 -3.35 -7.04
CA SER A 111 2.38 -2.20 -7.80
C SER A 111 2.29 -0.91 -6.95
N ILE A 112 1.91 -1.01 -5.68
CA ILE A 112 1.88 0.12 -4.75
C ILE A 112 3.30 0.66 -4.53
N ILE A 113 4.28 -0.22 -4.31
CA ILE A 113 5.69 0.15 -4.11
C ILE A 113 6.25 0.84 -5.36
N VAL A 114 6.03 0.26 -6.55
CA VAL A 114 6.48 0.81 -7.83
C VAL A 114 5.86 2.19 -8.07
N PHE A 115 4.56 2.34 -7.79
CA PHE A 115 3.88 3.63 -7.90
C PHE A 115 4.47 4.68 -6.94
N SER A 116 4.76 4.33 -5.69
CA SER A 116 5.43 5.23 -4.74
C SER A 116 6.84 5.62 -5.23
N CYS A 117 7.62 4.67 -5.76
CA CYS A 117 8.94 4.94 -6.32
C CYS A 117 8.88 5.86 -7.55
N TRP A 118 7.86 5.68 -8.40
CA TRP A 118 7.63 6.55 -9.55
C TRP A 118 7.30 7.99 -9.11
N LEU A 119 6.44 8.17 -8.10
CA LEU A 119 6.17 9.50 -7.52
C LEU A 119 7.45 10.15 -6.98
N GLN A 120 8.30 9.38 -6.32
CA GLN A 120 9.60 9.86 -5.82
C GLN A 120 10.52 10.28 -6.97
N ALA A 121 10.59 9.50 -8.06
CA ALA A 121 11.36 9.83 -9.26
C ALA A 121 10.89 11.13 -9.91
N VAL A 122 9.57 11.28 -10.09
CA VAL A 122 8.95 12.49 -10.63
C VAL A 122 9.30 13.68 -9.73
N TYR A 123 9.13 13.57 -8.41
CA TYR A 123 9.47 14.63 -7.47
C TYR A 123 10.96 15.04 -7.55
N GLY A 124 11.88 14.08 -7.67
CA GLY A 124 13.30 14.35 -7.87
C GLY A 124 13.62 15.06 -9.21
N ILE A 125 12.93 14.71 -10.29
CA ILE A 125 13.07 15.39 -11.59
C ILE A 125 12.54 16.83 -11.51
N LEU A 126 11.40 17.06 -10.86
CA LEU A 126 10.89 18.43 -10.68
C LEU A 126 11.83 19.30 -9.82
N GLN A 127 12.50 18.71 -8.82
CA GLN A 127 13.57 19.40 -8.08
C GLN A 127 14.75 19.76 -8.99
N TYR A 128 15.14 18.88 -9.91
CA TYR A 128 16.22 19.15 -10.85
C TYR A 128 15.91 20.30 -11.81
N ILE A 129 14.67 20.40 -12.29
CA ILE A 129 14.21 21.46 -13.19
C ILE A 129 14.05 22.80 -12.43
N GLY A 130 14.14 22.80 -11.10
CA GLY A 130 14.08 24.00 -10.26
C GLY A 130 12.66 24.48 -9.96
N LEU A 131 11.65 23.63 -10.16
CA LEU A 131 10.25 23.94 -9.82
C LEU A 131 9.97 23.88 -8.31
N PHE A 132 10.79 23.14 -7.57
CA PHE A 132 10.74 23.05 -6.10
C PHE A 132 12.09 23.43 -5.50
N SER A 133 12.07 24.20 -4.41
CA SER A 133 13.29 24.65 -3.72
C SER A 133 13.99 23.45 -3.08
N SER A 134 15.21 23.13 -3.52
CA SER A 134 16.05 22.13 -2.87
C SER A 134 16.66 22.75 -1.60
N HIS A 135 16.17 22.34 -0.44
CA HIS A 135 16.72 22.73 0.87
C HIS A 135 18.00 21.94 1.24
N ALA A 136 18.54 21.14 0.30
CA ALA A 136 19.78 20.39 0.46
C ALA A 136 20.85 20.87 -0.55
N THR A 137 22.12 20.71 -0.20
CA THR A 137 23.30 21.05 -1.04
C THR A 137 23.36 20.32 -2.38
N PHE A 138 22.51 19.31 -2.59
CA PHE A 138 22.47 18.47 -3.77
C PHE A 138 21.25 18.77 -4.66
N ARG A 139 21.45 18.69 -5.98
CA ARG A 139 20.46 19.06 -7.00
C ARG A 139 19.31 18.05 -7.20
N MET A 140 19.44 16.83 -6.68
CA MET A 140 18.52 15.73 -6.92
C MET A 140 18.47 14.81 -5.70
N THR A 141 17.53 15.06 -4.79
CA THR A 141 17.46 14.33 -3.51
C THR A 141 16.06 13.76 -3.25
N GLY A 142 15.06 14.17 -4.04
CA GLY A 142 13.67 13.86 -3.78
C GLY A 142 13.26 14.39 -2.40
N SER A 143 12.43 13.63 -1.67
CA SER A 143 12.05 13.96 -0.29
C SER A 143 13.12 13.59 0.74
N PHE A 144 14.28 13.04 0.33
CA PHE A 144 15.36 12.67 1.23
C PHE A 144 16.33 13.83 1.45
N ASP A 145 17.09 13.73 2.54
CA ASP A 145 18.18 14.62 2.92
C ASP A 145 19.45 14.38 2.08
N ASN A 146 19.61 13.18 1.52
CA ASN A 146 20.78 12.79 0.73
C ASN A 146 20.41 11.94 -0.52
N PRO A 147 21.24 11.97 -1.57
CA PRO A 147 20.98 11.25 -2.81
C PRO A 147 21.08 9.72 -2.66
N ALA A 148 21.75 9.22 -1.60
CA ALA A 148 21.85 7.78 -1.34
C ALA A 148 20.48 7.19 -0.94
N GLY A 149 19.73 7.87 -0.06
CA GLY A 149 18.37 7.49 0.32
C GLY A 149 17.40 7.55 -0.86
N PHE A 150 17.56 8.55 -1.72
CA PHE A 150 16.81 8.65 -2.97
C PHE A 150 17.06 7.47 -3.91
N ALA A 151 18.32 7.15 -4.18
CA ALA A 151 18.69 6.01 -5.03
C ALA A 151 18.24 4.67 -4.43
N ALA A 152 18.44 4.47 -3.13
CA ALA A 152 18.01 3.25 -2.42
C ALA A 152 16.49 3.03 -2.52
N CYS A 153 15.71 4.10 -2.38
CA CYS A 153 14.25 4.05 -2.53
C CYS A 153 13.84 3.61 -3.95
N LEU A 154 14.45 4.17 -5.00
CA LEU A 154 14.17 3.76 -6.38
C LEU A 154 14.57 2.31 -6.65
N CYS A 155 15.72 1.88 -6.12
CA CYS A 155 16.19 0.50 -6.25
C CYS A 155 15.26 -0.51 -5.55
N ALA A 156 14.61 -0.12 -4.44
CA ALA A 156 13.65 -0.99 -3.75
C ALA A 156 12.42 -1.34 -4.60
N GLY A 157 12.07 -0.51 -5.59
CA GLY A 157 10.98 -0.77 -6.54
C GLY A 157 11.34 -1.69 -7.70
N LEU A 158 12.63 -1.84 -8.04
CA LEU A 158 13.09 -2.66 -9.17
C LEU A 158 12.62 -4.13 -9.15
N PRO A 159 12.69 -4.88 -8.05
CA PRO A 159 12.26 -6.28 -8.05
C PRO A 159 10.77 -6.47 -8.38
N PHE A 160 9.95 -5.44 -8.21
CA PHE A 160 8.52 -5.47 -8.47
C PHE A 160 8.13 -4.91 -9.84
N GLY A 161 9.05 -4.24 -10.55
CA GLY A 161 8.80 -3.70 -11.90
C GLY A 161 8.79 -4.76 -13.01
N PHE A 162 9.23 -5.98 -12.72
CA PHE A 162 9.33 -7.09 -13.67
C PHE A 162 8.22 -8.16 -13.49
N PHE A 163 7.30 -7.94 -12.55
CA PHE A 163 6.14 -8.81 -12.28
C PHE A 163 4.89 -8.32 -13.02
#